data_AF-A0A2R6L687-F1
#
_entry.id   AF-A0A2R6L687-F1
#
_cell.length_a   1.000
_cell.length_b   1.000
_cell.length_c   1.000
_cell.angle_alpha   90.00
_cell.angle_beta   90.00
_cell.angle_gamma   90.00
#
_symmetry.space_group_name_H-M   'P 1'
#
loop_
_entity.id
_entity.type
_entity.pdbx_description
1 polymer ?
#
loop_
_entity_poly.entity_id
_entity_poly.type
_entity_poly.pdbx_seq_one_letter_code
_entity_poly.pdbx_strand_id
1 'polypeptide(L)'
;LTSYVMVEADGTAAIERALEDIPHARSLVPGESSLAEVEHFLSPKPDVEGIAEGDIVELIAGPFKGEKAQVQRIDEGKDQVTVELYEATVPIPVTVRGDQIRVLDSEER
;
A
#
# COMPACT_ATOMS: atom_id res chain seq x y z
N LEU A 1 -13.53 2.25 5.42
CA LEU A 1 -13.82 3.66 5.10
C LEU A 1 -14.10 3.74 3.60
N THR A 2 -15.32 3.41 3.14
CA THR A 2 -15.56 3.18 1.70
C THR A 2 -16.65 4.10 1.13
N SER A 3 -16.98 5.20 1.81
CA SER A 3 -18.11 6.06 1.44
C SER A 3 -17.91 7.55 1.75
N TYR A 4 -16.66 8.00 1.85
CA TYR A 4 -16.32 9.41 2.01
C TYR A 4 -15.29 9.81 0.96
N VAL A 5 -15.38 11.04 0.49
CA VAL A 5 -14.43 11.66 -0.45
C VAL A 5 -14.03 13.00 0.16
N MET A 6 -12.73 13.29 0.17
CA MET A 6 -12.19 14.60 0.59
C MET A 6 -12.14 15.53 -0.62
N VAL A 7 -12.55 16.78 -0.43
CA VAL A 7 -12.63 17.81 -1.49
C VAL A 7 -12.00 19.09 -0.96
N GLU A 8 -11.05 19.64 -1.72
CA GLU A 8 -10.41 20.93 -1.45
C GLU A 8 -11.15 22.05 -2.20
N ALA A 9 -11.49 23.14 -1.50
CA ALA A 9 -12.10 24.34 -2.09
C ALA A 9 -11.86 25.56 -1.21
N ASP A 10 -11.91 26.76 -1.79
CA ASP A 10 -11.80 28.04 -1.06
C ASP A 10 -12.99 28.31 -0.10
N GLY A 11 -14.07 27.52 -0.19
CA GLY A 11 -15.23 27.60 0.69
C GLY A 11 -16.33 26.60 0.33
N THR A 12 -17.25 26.36 1.27
CA THR A 12 -18.28 25.31 1.14
C THR A 12 -19.34 25.61 0.08
N ALA A 13 -19.58 26.87 -0.25
CA ALA A 13 -20.65 27.28 -1.16
C ALA A 13 -20.48 26.73 -2.60
N ALA A 14 -19.25 26.47 -3.04
CA ALA A 14 -19.00 25.83 -4.33
C ALA A 14 -19.32 24.32 -4.27
N ILE A 15 -18.96 23.69 -3.15
CA ILE A 15 -19.18 22.26 -2.91
C ILE A 15 -20.68 21.96 -2.79
N GLU A 16 -21.42 22.79 -2.06
CA GLU A 16 -22.88 22.64 -1.88
C GLU A 16 -23.64 22.68 -3.21
N ARG A 17 -23.27 23.59 -4.11
CA ARG A 17 -23.88 23.66 -5.45
C ARG A 17 -23.56 22.41 -6.28
N ALA A 18 -22.31 21.95 -6.24
CA ALA A 18 -21.89 20.76 -6.97
C ALA A 18 -22.53 19.48 -6.44
N LEU A 19 -22.85 19.41 -5.14
CA LEU A 19 -23.52 18.27 -4.50
C LEU A 19 -24.89 17.97 -5.10
N GLU A 20 -25.63 18.99 -5.57
CA GLU A 20 -26.94 18.82 -6.20
C GLU A 20 -26.86 18.09 -7.55
N ASP A 21 -25.73 18.25 -8.25
CA ASP A 21 -25.53 17.74 -9.60
C ASP A 21 -24.84 16.36 -9.62
N ILE A 22 -24.26 15.90 -8.51
CA ILE A 22 -23.48 14.65 -8.44
C ILE A 22 -24.37 13.49 -7.94
N PRO A 23 -24.67 12.49 -8.79
CA PRO A 23 -25.39 11.31 -8.36
C PRO A 23 -24.64 10.56 -7.26
N HIS A 24 -25.37 10.05 -6.27
CA HIS A 24 -24.85 9.32 -5.09
C HIS A 24 -24.08 10.17 -4.06
N ALA A 25 -23.81 11.44 -4.32
CA ALA A 25 -23.37 12.37 -3.28
C ALA A 25 -24.55 12.67 -2.35
N ARG A 26 -24.36 12.55 -1.04
CA ARG A 26 -25.44 12.69 -0.05
C ARG A 26 -25.43 14.00 0.70
N SER A 27 -24.31 14.33 1.32
CA SER A 27 -24.21 15.48 2.20
C SER A 27 -22.76 15.85 2.43
N LEU A 28 -22.53 17.13 2.68
CA LEU A 28 -21.28 17.63 3.24
C LEU A 28 -21.24 17.33 4.75
N VAL A 29 -20.11 16.82 5.24
CA VAL A 29 -19.88 16.67 6.68
C VAL A 29 -19.52 18.05 7.24
N PRO A 30 -20.17 18.52 8.32
CA PRO A 30 -19.85 19.82 8.90
C PRO A 30 -18.45 19.80 9.55
N GLY A 31 -17.66 20.83 9.24
CA GLY A 31 -16.29 20.97 9.73
C GLY A 31 -15.27 20.99 8.59
N GLU A 32 -14.01 21.25 8.95
CA GLU A 32 -12.88 21.26 8.04
C GLU A 32 -11.86 20.23 8.55
N SER A 33 -11.29 19.46 7.63
CA SER A 33 -10.15 18.59 7.94
C SER A 33 -8.85 19.35 7.72
N SER A 34 -7.92 19.22 8.65
CA SER A 34 -6.59 19.81 8.51
C SER A 34 -5.72 18.98 7.56
N LEU A 35 -4.71 19.60 6.95
CA LEU A 35 -3.77 18.89 6.06
C LEU A 35 -3.11 17.70 6.76
N ALA A 36 -2.78 17.82 8.05
CA ALA A 36 -2.18 16.74 8.84
C ALA A 36 -3.06 15.48 8.94
N GLU A 37 -4.39 15.63 8.87
CA GLU A 37 -5.30 14.48 8.82
C GLU A 37 -5.30 13.78 7.46
N VAL A 38 -4.87 14.47 6.39
CA VAL A 38 -4.87 13.95 5.02
C VAL A 38 -3.51 13.40 4.61
N GLU A 39 -2.42 13.86 5.23
CA GLU A 39 -1.03 13.48 4.89
C GLU A 39 -0.81 11.98 4.75
N HIS A 40 -1.38 11.17 5.65
CA HIS A 40 -1.23 9.71 5.61
C HIS A 40 -1.96 9.03 4.43
N PHE A 41 -2.91 9.71 3.79
CA PHE A 41 -3.54 9.26 2.54
C PHE A 41 -2.77 9.72 1.29
N LEU A 42 -1.98 10.80 1.40
CA LEU A 42 -1.19 11.37 0.29
C LEU A 42 0.15 10.66 0.09
N SER A 43 0.57 9.86 1.07
CA SER A 43 1.76 9.03 1.00
C SER A 43 1.43 7.63 1.49
N PRO A 44 0.73 6.80 0.67
CA PRO A 44 0.74 5.37 0.92
C PRO A 44 2.21 4.94 0.85
N LYS A 45 2.79 4.65 2.01
CA LYS A 45 4.12 4.06 2.07
C LYS A 45 4.05 2.76 1.26
N PRO A 46 4.89 2.59 0.23
CA PRO A 46 4.96 1.33 -0.49
C PRO A 46 5.13 0.20 0.54
N ASP A 47 4.41 -0.90 0.38
CA ASP A 47 4.55 -2.04 1.31
C ASP A 47 5.96 -2.66 1.22
N VAL A 48 6.69 -2.34 0.14
CA VAL A 48 8.09 -2.67 -0.07
C VAL A 48 9.09 -1.69 0.58
N GLU A 49 8.62 -0.57 1.15
CA GLU A 49 9.48 0.44 1.77
C GLU A 49 10.12 -0.12 3.06
N GLY A 50 11.45 -0.23 3.07
CA GLY A 50 12.21 -0.80 4.19
C GLY A 50 12.65 -2.26 4.00
N ILE A 51 12.39 -2.85 2.85
CA ILE A 51 12.92 -4.17 2.46
C ILE A 51 14.20 -3.95 1.65
N ALA A 52 15.24 -4.74 1.91
CA ALA A 52 16.48 -4.74 1.14
C ALA A 52 16.66 -6.04 0.34
N GLU A 53 17.46 -5.96 -0.73
CA GLU A 53 17.95 -7.16 -1.41
C GLU A 53 18.77 -8.00 -0.43
N GLY A 54 18.46 -9.29 -0.34
CA GLY A 54 19.05 -10.22 0.61
C GLY A 54 18.22 -10.50 1.87
N ASP A 55 17.21 -9.68 2.17
CA ASP A 55 16.34 -9.89 3.33
C ASP A 55 15.55 -11.20 3.22
N ILE A 56 15.29 -11.82 4.38
CA ILE A 56 14.44 -13.01 4.47
C ILE A 56 13.02 -12.59 4.79
N VAL A 57 12.10 -12.93 3.90
CA VAL A 57 10.68 -12.64 4.00
C VAL A 57 9.86 -13.93 4.01
N GLU A 58 8.68 -13.87 4.61
CA GLU A 58 7.66 -14.91 4.56
C GLU A 58 6.52 -14.47 3.65
N LEU A 59 6.10 -15.36 2.75
CA LEU A 59 4.94 -15.13 1.91
C LEU A 59 3.66 -15.37 2.72
N ILE A 60 2.80 -14.36 2.88
CA ILE A 60 1.57 -14.47 3.68
C ILE A 60 0.32 -14.77 2.85
N ALA A 61 0.44 -14.75 1.52
CA ALA A 61 -0.65 -15.00 0.58
C ALA A 61 -0.19 -15.80 -0.66
N GLY A 62 -1.16 -16.22 -1.47
CA GLY A 62 -0.89 -16.96 -2.71
C GLY A 62 -0.57 -18.45 -2.49
N PRO A 63 -0.13 -19.15 -3.55
CA PRO A 63 0.12 -20.60 -3.51
C PRO A 63 1.32 -21.00 -2.65
N PHE A 64 2.20 -20.05 -2.33
CA PHE A 64 3.41 -20.24 -1.52
C PHE A 64 3.27 -19.65 -0.11
N LYS A 65 2.04 -19.50 0.38
CA LYS A 65 1.78 -18.96 1.72
C LYS A 65 2.45 -19.81 2.80
N GLY A 66 3.21 -19.16 3.69
CA GLY A 66 3.96 -19.77 4.79
C GLY A 66 5.40 -20.12 4.44
N GLU A 67 5.77 -20.05 3.15
CA GLU A 67 7.14 -20.30 2.70
C GLU A 67 8.04 -19.10 2.98
N LYS A 68 9.31 -19.40 3.28
CA LYS A 68 10.36 -18.38 3.41
C LYS A 68 11.05 -18.17 2.08
N ALA A 69 11.36 -16.92 1.78
CA ALA A 69 12.03 -16.53 0.55
C ALA A 69 13.05 -15.42 0.83
N GLN A 70 14.09 -15.37 0.01
CA GLN A 70 15.07 -14.29 0.02
C GLN A 70 14.75 -13.29 -1.07
N VAL A 71 14.84 -11.99 -0.75
CA VAL A 71 14.59 -10.92 -1.71
C VAL A 71 15.75 -10.82 -2.70
N GLN A 72 15.47 -10.94 -3.99
CA GLN A 72 16.45 -10.77 -5.05
C GLN A 72 16.40 -9.38 -5.69
N ARG A 73 15.19 -8.81 -5.81
CA ARG A 73 14.99 -7.52 -6.48
C ARG A 73 13.70 -6.85 -6.02
N ILE A 74 13.72 -5.53 -5.94
CA ILE A 74 12.57 -4.70 -5.58
C ILE A 74 12.23 -3.75 -6.73
N ASP A 75 10.94 -3.59 -7.04
CA ASP A 75 10.38 -2.59 -7.96
C ASP A 75 9.41 -1.70 -7.18
N GLU A 76 9.94 -0.62 -6.57
CA GLU A 76 9.17 0.35 -5.78
C GLU A 76 8.08 1.05 -6.60
N GLY A 77 8.31 1.26 -7.90
CA GLY A 77 7.34 1.92 -8.78
C GLY A 77 6.10 1.08 -9.04
N LYS A 78 6.20 -0.25 -8.90
CA LYS A 78 5.09 -1.19 -9.07
C LYS A 78 4.66 -1.88 -7.79
N ASP A 79 5.31 -1.56 -6.66
CA ASP A 79 5.11 -2.20 -5.37
C ASP A 79 5.23 -3.75 -5.46
N GLN A 80 6.26 -4.20 -6.18
CA GLN A 80 6.53 -5.62 -6.43
C GLN A 80 7.92 -6.03 -5.97
N VAL A 81 8.04 -7.26 -5.47
CA VAL A 81 9.30 -7.87 -5.04
C VAL A 81 9.46 -9.21 -5.73
N THR A 82 10.63 -9.43 -6.31
CA THR A 82 11.05 -10.75 -6.79
C THR A 82 11.83 -11.45 -5.68
N VAL A 83 11.32 -12.60 -5.26
CA VAL A 83 11.89 -13.42 -4.19
C VAL A 83 12.24 -14.81 -4.70
N GLU A 84 13.21 -15.46 -4.06
CA GLU A 84 13.57 -16.86 -4.30
C GLU A 84 13.29 -17.70 -3.05
N LEU A 85 12.59 -18.82 -3.23
CA LEU A 85 12.22 -19.71 -2.14
C LEU A 85 13.46 -20.33 -1.47
N TYR A 86 13.55 -20.23 -0.15
CA TYR A 86 14.72 -20.67 0.62
C TYR A 86 14.83 -22.19 0.73
N GLU A 87 13.69 -22.91 0.74
CA GLU A 87 13.65 -24.37 0.91
C GLU A 87 13.74 -25.15 -0.43
N ALA A 88 13.85 -24.45 -1.56
CA ALA A 88 13.87 -25.08 -2.87
C ALA A 88 15.28 -25.55 -3.28
N THR A 89 15.42 -26.80 -3.71
CA THR A 89 16.68 -27.35 -4.25
C THR A 89 17.16 -26.64 -5.53
N VAL A 90 16.25 -25.98 -6.23
CA VAL A 90 16.52 -25.21 -7.45
C VAL A 90 15.95 -23.80 -7.22
N PRO A 91 16.70 -22.72 -7.55
CA PRO A 91 16.20 -21.36 -7.39
C PRO A 91 15.03 -21.12 -8.35
N ILE A 92 13.87 -20.78 -7.78
CA ILE A 92 12.65 -20.42 -8.52
C ILE A 92 12.31 -18.97 -8.16
N PRO A 93 12.53 -18.00 -9.07
CA PRO A 93 12.17 -16.61 -8.82
C PRO A 93 10.67 -16.43 -8.97
N VAL A 94 10.03 -15.84 -7.96
CA VAL A 94 8.60 -15.51 -7.93
C VAL A 94 8.44 -14.03 -7.67
N THR A 95 7.61 -13.36 -8.48
CA THR A 95 7.28 -11.93 -8.27
C THR A 95 5.94 -11.83 -7.56
N VAL A 96 5.93 -11.14 -6.43
CA VAL A 96 4.75 -10.89 -5.59
C VAL A 96 4.64 -9.41 -5.28
N ARG A 97 3.49 -8.99 -4.76
CA ARG A 97 3.30 -7.61 -4.28
C ARG A 97 3.83 -7.44 -2.85
N GLY A 98 4.19 -6.21 -2.47
CA GLY A 98 4.62 -5.88 -1.12
C GLY A 98 3.61 -6.27 -0.04
N ASP A 99 2.31 -6.08 -0.30
CA ASP A 99 1.22 -6.46 0.61
C ASP A 99 1.11 -7.97 0.93
N GLN A 100 1.82 -8.82 0.19
CA GLN A 100 1.77 -10.28 0.31
C GLN A 100 2.99 -10.88 1.02
N ILE A 101 3.90 -10.05 1.53
CA ILE A 101 5.11 -10.50 2.23
C ILE A 101 5.18 -9.92 3.64
N ARG A 102 5.87 -10.63 4.51
CA ARG A 102 6.20 -10.20 5.87
C ARG A 102 7.69 -10.41 6.11
N VAL A 103 8.41 -9.37 6.49
CA VAL A 103 9.84 -9.45 6.80
C VAL A 103 10.05 -10.28 8.07
N LEU A 104 10.97 -11.25 8.02
CA LEU A 104 11.34 -12.11 9.15
C LEU A 104 12.70 -11.75 9.74
N ASP A 105 13.69 -11.52 8.86
CA ASP A 105 15.02 -11.05 9.21
C ASP A 105 15.34 -9.88 8.28
N SER A 106 15.30 -8.69 8.84
CA SER A 106 15.96 -7.51 8.27
C SER A 106 17.37 -7.56 8.84
N GLU A 107 18.41 -7.68 8.01
CA GLU A 107 19.75 -7.50 8.53
C GLU A 107 19.88 -6.05 9.03
N GLU A 108 19.72 -5.89 10.35
CA GLU A 108 20.03 -4.74 11.21
C GLU A 108 20.26 -3.40 10.47
N ARG A 109 19.22 -2.54 10.44
CA ARG A 109 19.33 -1.09 10.68
C ARG A 109 18.08 -0.50 11.30
#